data_AF-A0A976L084-F1
#
_entry.id   AF-A0A976L084-F1
#
_cell.length_a   1.000
_cell.length_b   1.000
_cell.length_c   1.000
_cell.angle_alpha   90.00
_cell.angle_beta   90.00
_cell.angle_gamma   90.00
#
_symmetry.space_group_name_H-M   'P 1'
#
loop_
_entity.id
_entity.type
_entity.pdbx_description
1 polymer ?
#
loop_
_entity_poly.entity_id
_entity_poly.type
_entity_poly.pdbx_seq_one_letter_code
_entity_poly.pdbx_strand_id
1 'polypeptide(L)'
;MFDIATIVKTAGYLGVSAIVFAESGLLVGFFLPGDSLLFTAGILSAAGFLNIRILIPLVFLSAILGDNVGYFFGRKFGVKLFQKEDSFFFKKSNTEKAARFFEKHGNRSIVLARFVPVIRTFVPVIAGVAHMNYRKFYLSNIVGGLLWACGLPLLGYWLGAVIPDIDRYLLPIVGVIIFISILPVIKMWFSGLAKNNVGKKEVIRILKKGGIGVLPTDTIYGLVGCALASETVEHLYQVRKRSPEKPFIILIGEVKDLELFGIREDCEEVKTARMSWPGKVSIILPCDNPNFEYLHRGTKMLAFRLPDDQKLSEILKETGPLVAPSVNHEGKPFASTIEEAKNYFGNEIDFYEDGGVIDSEPSAILKIIGSEITIIRGGADK
;
A
#
# COMPACT_ATOMS: atom_id res chain seq x y z
N MET A 1 -22.29 17.64 24.92
CA MET A 1 -21.97 17.37 23.50
C MET A 1 -21.82 18.73 22.83
N PHE A 2 -20.68 19.04 22.22
CA PHE A 2 -20.40 20.38 21.68
C PHE A 2 -21.40 20.73 20.56
N ASP A 3 -22.38 21.56 20.87
CA ASP A 3 -23.31 22.07 19.86
C ASP A 3 -22.57 23.10 18.99
N ILE A 4 -22.39 22.77 17.71
CA ILE A 4 -21.70 23.62 16.73
C ILE A 4 -22.41 24.97 16.63
N ALA A 5 -23.74 25.02 16.77
CA ALA A 5 -24.48 26.27 16.77
C ALA A 5 -24.11 27.16 17.97
N THR A 6 -23.94 26.56 19.16
CA THR A 6 -23.44 27.26 20.34
C THR A 6 -22.02 27.79 20.13
N ILE A 7 -21.12 27.01 19.53
CA ILE A 7 -19.76 27.48 19.20
C ILE A 7 -19.80 28.69 18.28
N VAL A 8 -20.63 28.67 17.23
CA VAL A 8 -20.75 29.79 16.30
C VAL A 8 -21.32 31.03 17.00
N LYS A 9 -22.36 30.86 17.83
CA LYS A 9 -23.00 31.96 18.57
C LYS A 9 -22.08 32.58 19.63
N THR A 10 -21.29 31.76 20.33
CA THR A 10 -20.40 32.23 21.40
C THR A 10 -19.05 32.72 20.88
N ALA A 11 -18.45 32.02 19.93
CA ALA A 11 -17.11 32.32 19.43
C ALA A 11 -17.13 33.33 18.26
N GLY A 12 -18.29 33.51 17.62
CA GLY A 12 -18.53 34.52 16.60
C GLY A 12 -17.57 34.40 15.40
N TYR A 13 -17.33 35.52 14.72
CA TYR A 13 -16.47 35.54 13.53
C TYR A 13 -15.04 35.05 13.81
N LEU A 14 -14.47 35.42 14.97
CA LEU A 14 -13.09 35.08 15.33
C LEU A 14 -12.94 33.58 15.57
N GLY A 15 -13.88 32.96 16.30
CA GLY A 15 -13.84 31.53 16.56
C GLY A 15 -14.01 30.70 15.29
N VAL A 16 -14.98 31.04 14.44
CA VAL A 16 -15.17 30.36 13.16
C VAL A 16 -13.90 30.45 12.31
N SER A 17 -13.29 31.62 12.26
CA SER A 17 -12.12 31.89 11.43
C SER A 17 -10.85 31.25 11.99
N ALA A 18 -10.72 31.13 13.32
CA ALA A 18 -9.64 30.39 13.96
C ALA A 18 -9.73 28.89 13.73
N ILE A 19 -10.94 28.31 13.80
CA ILE A 19 -11.16 26.88 13.52
C ILE A 19 -10.82 26.57 12.06
N VAL A 20 -11.31 27.38 11.11
CA VAL A 20 -11.00 27.22 9.69
C VAL A 20 -9.50 27.35 9.42
N PHE A 21 -8.84 28.35 10.02
CA PHE A 21 -7.39 28.50 9.90
C PHE A 21 -6.64 27.28 10.44
N ALA A 22 -7.05 26.77 11.62
CA ALA A 22 -6.44 25.62 12.24
C ALA A 22 -6.64 24.34 11.41
N GLU A 23 -7.83 24.11 10.87
CA GLU A 23 -8.13 22.98 10.00
C GLU A 23 -7.33 23.02 8.69
N SER A 24 -7.23 24.19 8.07
CA SER A 24 -6.48 24.38 6.82
C SER A 24 -4.96 24.28 7.00
N GLY A 25 -4.42 24.81 8.10
CA GLY A 25 -2.98 25.02 8.25
C GLY A 25 -2.26 24.11 9.23
N LEU A 26 -2.96 23.59 10.24
CA LEU A 26 -2.36 22.74 11.26
C LEU A 26 -2.68 21.29 10.91
N LEU A 27 -1.67 20.45 10.72
CA LEU A 27 -1.83 19.01 10.44
C LEU A 27 -2.76 18.29 11.42
N VAL A 28 -2.84 18.79 12.65
CA VAL A 28 -3.72 18.29 13.70
C VAL A 28 -5.19 18.67 13.47
N GLY A 29 -5.49 19.68 12.67
CA GLY A 29 -6.84 20.21 12.46
C GLY A 29 -7.80 19.29 11.69
N PHE A 30 -7.37 18.12 11.21
CA PHE A 30 -8.23 17.18 10.46
C PHE A 30 -9.44 16.66 11.25
N PHE A 31 -9.42 16.74 12.59
CA PHE A 31 -10.55 16.37 13.43
C PHE A 31 -11.56 17.51 13.62
N LEU A 32 -11.26 18.72 13.13
CA LEU A 32 -12.14 19.87 13.29
C LEU A 32 -13.29 19.81 12.26
N PRO A 33 -14.54 20.04 12.68
CA PRO A 33 -15.71 19.85 11.82
C PRO A 33 -16.00 21.11 10.97
N GLY A 34 -15.03 21.56 10.17
CA GLY A 34 -15.13 22.85 9.48
C GLY A 34 -16.23 22.94 8.43
N ASP A 35 -16.55 21.86 7.72
CA ASP A 35 -17.65 21.87 6.73
C ASP A 35 -18.99 22.17 7.39
N SER A 36 -19.30 21.41 8.44
CA SER A 36 -20.50 21.61 9.25
C SER A 36 -20.48 22.96 9.95
N LEU A 37 -19.31 23.45 10.38
CA LEU A 37 -19.18 24.77 11.00
C LEU A 37 -19.53 25.89 10.02
N LEU A 38 -18.97 25.86 8.81
CA LEU A 38 -19.21 26.87 7.77
C LEU A 38 -20.65 26.85 7.29
N PHE A 39 -21.22 25.66 7.10
CA PHE A 39 -22.62 25.49 6.74
C PHE A 39 -23.55 26.04 7.84
N THR A 40 -23.28 25.70 9.11
CA THR A 40 -24.03 26.19 10.27
C THR A 40 -23.90 27.71 10.43
N ALA A 41 -22.71 28.27 10.23
CA ALA A 41 -22.48 29.71 10.27
C ALA A 41 -23.23 30.45 9.14
N GLY A 42 -23.40 29.81 7.98
CA GLY A 42 -24.28 30.27 6.91
C GLY A 42 -25.75 30.35 7.35
N ILE A 43 -26.30 29.27 7.90
CA ILE A 43 -27.69 29.24 8.41
C ILE A 43 -27.91 30.30 9.48
N LEU A 44 -27.00 30.40 10.46
CA LEU A 44 -27.10 31.38 11.53
C LEU A 44 -26.96 32.82 11.02
N SER A 45 -26.25 33.02 9.90
CA SER A 45 -26.21 34.31 9.23
C SER A 45 -27.56 34.70 8.61
N ALA A 46 -28.34 33.72 8.11
CA ALA A 46 -29.69 33.96 7.60
C ALA A 46 -30.68 34.35 8.71
N ALA A 47 -30.50 33.76 9.89
CA ALA A 47 -31.24 34.13 11.11
C ALA A 47 -30.78 35.46 11.75
N GLY A 48 -29.80 36.15 11.15
CA GLY A 48 -29.33 37.48 11.58
C GLY A 48 -28.27 37.48 12.69
N PHE A 49 -27.78 36.32 13.14
CA PHE A 49 -26.73 36.25 14.17
C PHE A 49 -25.36 36.71 13.67
N LEU A 50 -25.07 36.46 12.39
CA LEU A 50 -23.84 36.88 11.72
C LEU A 50 -24.17 37.55 10.39
N ASN A 51 -23.33 38.49 9.98
CA ASN A 51 -23.43 39.13 8.68
C ASN A 51 -22.62 38.30 7.66
N ILE A 52 -23.34 37.67 6.74
CA ILE A 52 -22.74 36.83 5.70
C ILE A 52 -21.67 37.56 4.86
N ARG A 53 -21.83 38.88 4.68
CA ARG A 53 -20.88 39.73 3.93
C ARG A 53 -19.55 39.93 4.67
N ILE A 54 -19.56 39.79 6.00
CA ILE A 54 -18.34 39.83 6.84
C ILE A 54 -17.78 38.42 6.99
N LEU A 55 -18.64 37.42 7.18
CA LEU A 55 -18.26 36.03 7.39
C LEU A 55 -17.46 35.47 6.21
N ILE A 56 -17.94 35.66 4.98
CA ILE A 56 -17.32 35.08 3.77
C ILE A 56 -15.86 35.57 3.58
N PRO A 57 -15.57 36.89 3.55
CA PRO A 57 -14.20 37.36 3.44
C PRO A 57 -13.28 36.86 4.56
N LEU A 58 -13.79 36.81 5.80
CA LEU A 58 -12.98 36.42 6.96
C LEU A 58 -12.59 34.94 6.90
N VAL A 59 -13.56 34.06 6.61
CA VAL A 59 -13.32 32.63 6.43
C VAL A 59 -12.41 32.37 5.23
N PHE A 60 -12.65 33.04 4.10
CA PHE A 60 -11.82 32.91 2.92
C PHE A 60 -10.36 33.28 3.22
N LEU A 61 -10.12 34.43 3.87
CA LEU A 61 -8.78 34.84 4.27
C LEU A 61 -8.14 33.85 5.24
N SER A 62 -8.87 33.38 6.26
CA SER A 62 -8.39 32.36 7.19
C SER A 62 -7.98 31.07 6.50
N ALA A 63 -8.78 30.59 5.55
CA ALA A 63 -8.50 29.36 4.84
C ALA A 63 -7.24 29.51 3.98
N ILE A 64 -7.10 30.61 3.23
CA ILE A 64 -5.91 30.89 2.42
C ILE A 64 -4.66 31.05 3.29
N LEU A 65 -4.75 31.75 4.43
CA LEU A 65 -3.62 31.91 5.35
C LEU A 65 -3.21 30.59 5.98
N GLY A 66 -4.17 29.77 6.41
CA GLY A 66 -3.93 28.43 6.96
C GLY A 66 -3.19 27.55 5.96
N ASP A 67 -3.69 27.45 4.73
CA ASP A 67 -3.07 26.64 3.68
C ASP A 67 -1.65 27.14 3.34
N ASN A 68 -1.40 28.45 3.36
CA ASN A 68 -0.03 28.97 3.19
C ASN A 68 0.89 28.57 4.34
N VAL A 69 0.42 28.64 5.58
CA VAL A 69 1.17 28.15 6.75
C VAL A 69 1.50 26.67 6.59
N GLY A 70 0.53 25.85 6.18
CA GLY A 70 0.74 24.43 5.90
C GLY A 70 1.80 24.20 4.81
N TYR A 71 1.73 24.93 3.69
CA TYR A 71 2.71 24.84 2.61
C TYR A 71 4.13 25.21 3.05
N PHE A 72 4.30 26.35 3.74
CA PHE A 72 5.61 26.76 4.21
C PHE A 72 6.14 25.85 5.32
N PHE A 73 5.27 25.34 6.18
CA PHE A 73 5.63 24.33 7.17
C PHE A 73 6.16 23.06 6.48
N GLY A 74 5.42 22.52 5.50
CA GLY A 74 5.86 21.37 4.72
C GLY A 74 7.18 21.61 3.97
N ARG A 75 7.34 22.79 3.37
CA ARG A 75 8.56 23.14 2.62
C ARG A 75 9.79 23.32 3.51
N LYS A 76 9.62 23.85 4.73
CA LYS A 76 10.73 24.13 5.67
C LYS A 76 11.09 22.92 6.52
N PHE A 77 10.09 22.15 6.98
CA PHE A 77 10.28 21.02 7.89
C PHE A 77 10.20 19.65 7.20
N GLY A 78 9.82 19.60 5.92
CA GLY A 78 9.72 18.37 5.14
C GLY A 78 11.01 17.55 5.14
N VAL A 79 12.18 18.19 5.02
CA VAL A 79 13.49 17.51 5.04
C VAL A 79 13.75 16.78 6.36
N LYS A 80 13.31 17.31 7.50
CA LYS A 80 13.44 16.65 8.82
C LYS A 80 12.39 15.55 9.03
N LEU A 81 11.21 15.68 8.41
CA LEU A 81 10.18 14.63 8.38
C LEU A 81 10.61 13.45 7.48
N PHE A 82 11.40 13.68 6.44
CA PHE A 82 11.98 12.65 5.57
C PHE A 82 13.16 11.87 6.18
N GLN A 83 13.74 12.36 7.28
CA GLN A 83 14.90 11.75 7.94
C GLN A 83 14.54 10.88 9.15
N LYS A 84 13.28 10.89 9.61
CA LYS A 84 12.80 9.96 10.65
C LYS A 84 12.27 8.68 10.00
N GLU A 85 12.43 7.57 10.72
CA GLU A 85 11.88 6.26 10.37
C GLU A 85 10.39 6.37 9.99
N ASP A 86 9.98 5.53 9.03
CA ASP A 86 8.63 5.50 8.46
C ASP A 86 7.57 5.53 9.58
N SER A 87 6.86 6.65 9.70
CA SER A 87 5.75 6.77 10.65
C SER A 87 4.45 6.38 9.98
N PHE A 88 3.45 5.95 10.76
CA PHE A 88 2.11 5.57 10.28
C PHE A 88 1.49 6.60 9.31
N PHE A 89 1.82 7.89 9.46
CA PHE A 89 1.31 8.99 8.62
C PHE A 89 2.27 9.48 7.53
N PHE A 90 3.57 9.22 7.65
CA PHE A 90 4.59 9.68 6.70
C PHE A 90 5.52 8.52 6.33
N LYS A 91 5.18 7.82 5.24
CA LYS A 91 6.08 6.91 4.53
C LYS A 91 6.72 7.65 3.36
N LYS A 92 8.04 7.54 3.19
CA LYS A 92 8.78 8.21 2.10
C LYS A 92 8.20 7.88 0.71
N SER A 93 7.84 6.61 0.50
CA SER A 93 7.19 6.10 -0.72
C SER A 93 5.85 6.78 -1.03
N ASN A 94 5.03 7.08 -0.02
CA ASN A 94 3.73 7.73 -0.21
C ASN A 94 3.89 9.21 -0.56
N THR A 95 4.90 9.87 0.01
CA THR A 95 5.22 11.27 -0.30
C THR A 95 5.74 11.43 -1.73
N GLU A 96 6.60 10.52 -2.21
CA GLU A 96 7.05 10.50 -3.61
C GLU A 96 5.92 10.20 -4.61
N LYS A 97 4.98 9.33 -4.24
CA LYS A 97 3.76 9.08 -5.02
C LYS A 97 2.85 10.30 -5.05
N ALA A 98 2.69 10.98 -3.91
CA ALA A 98 1.91 12.21 -3.83
C ALA A 98 2.56 13.34 -4.64
N ALA A 99 3.89 13.48 -4.59
CA ALA A 99 4.64 14.41 -5.43
C ALA A 99 4.39 14.13 -6.93
N ARG A 100 4.56 12.87 -7.37
CA ARG A 100 4.26 12.45 -8.75
C ARG A 100 2.79 12.66 -9.14
N PHE A 101 1.87 12.47 -8.20
CA PHE A 101 0.44 12.72 -8.42
C PHE A 101 0.15 14.20 -8.66
N PHE A 102 0.74 15.09 -7.84
CA PHE A 102 0.64 16.54 -8.03
C PHE A 102 1.36 17.01 -9.28
N GLU A 103 2.47 16.40 -9.69
CA GLU A 103 3.12 16.69 -10.97
C GLU A 103 2.24 16.28 -12.16
N LYS A 104 1.62 15.09 -12.10
CA LYS A 104 0.81 14.55 -13.19
C LYS A 104 -0.54 15.25 -13.37
N HIS A 105 -1.22 15.59 -12.29
CA HIS A 105 -2.58 16.18 -12.33
C HIS A 105 -2.60 17.69 -12.04
N GLY A 106 -1.48 18.24 -11.57
CA GLY A 106 -1.23 19.66 -11.46
C GLY A 106 -2.23 20.41 -10.56
N ASN A 107 -2.55 21.62 -11.01
CA ASN A 107 -3.36 22.61 -10.29
C ASN A 107 -4.78 22.13 -9.97
N ARG A 108 -5.36 21.26 -10.81
CA ARG A 108 -6.73 20.77 -10.65
C ARG A 108 -6.88 19.90 -9.40
N SER A 109 -5.84 19.14 -9.06
CA SER A 109 -5.85 18.28 -7.88
C SER A 109 -5.95 19.06 -6.58
N ILE A 110 -5.34 20.23 -6.48
CA ILE A 110 -5.40 21.06 -5.26
C ILE A 110 -6.84 21.58 -5.05
N VAL A 111 -7.49 22.00 -6.13
CA VAL A 111 -8.87 22.49 -6.08
C VAL A 111 -9.82 21.36 -5.68
N LEU A 112 -9.72 20.20 -6.33
CA LEU A 112 -10.59 19.06 -6.07
C LEU A 112 -10.37 18.46 -4.68
N ALA A 113 -9.12 18.37 -4.23
CA ALA A 113 -8.80 17.81 -2.93
C ALA A 113 -9.43 18.58 -1.76
N ARG A 114 -9.78 19.86 -1.96
CA ARG A 114 -10.44 20.69 -0.94
C ARG A 114 -11.83 20.20 -0.55
N PHE A 115 -12.50 19.48 -1.45
CA PHE A 115 -13.81 18.89 -1.23
C PHE A 115 -13.74 17.48 -0.63
N VAL A 116 -12.54 16.95 -0.38
CA VAL A 116 -12.35 15.68 0.29
C VAL A 116 -11.81 15.96 1.71
N PRO A 117 -12.62 15.78 2.77
CA PRO A 117 -12.32 16.29 4.12
C PRO A 117 -10.95 15.89 4.66
N VAL A 118 -10.57 14.61 4.51
CA VAL A 118 -9.28 14.11 4.99
C VAL A 118 -8.13 14.65 4.14
N ILE A 119 -8.32 14.69 2.82
CA ILE A 119 -7.21 14.99 1.90
C ILE A 119 -6.86 16.47 1.98
N ARG A 120 -7.85 17.37 2.15
CA ARG A 120 -7.62 18.82 2.11
C ARG A 120 -6.65 19.33 3.17
N THR A 121 -6.66 18.75 4.37
CA THR A 121 -5.82 19.22 5.49
C THR A 121 -4.36 18.83 5.30
N PHE A 122 -4.11 17.78 4.52
CA PHE A 122 -2.75 17.34 4.21
C PHE A 122 -2.19 17.97 2.93
N VAL A 123 -3.05 18.37 1.98
CA VAL A 123 -2.63 18.89 0.67
C VAL A 123 -1.63 20.04 0.76
N PRO A 124 -1.84 21.10 1.57
CA PRO A 124 -0.89 22.21 1.64
C PRO A 124 0.49 21.75 2.10
N VAL A 125 0.53 20.93 3.16
CA VAL A 125 1.78 20.39 3.70
C VAL A 125 2.48 19.49 2.69
N ILE A 126 1.76 18.55 2.07
CA ILE A 126 2.32 17.66 1.05
C ILE A 126 2.85 18.45 -0.15
N ALA A 127 2.13 19.47 -0.61
CA ALA A 127 2.58 20.34 -1.70
C ALA A 127 3.87 21.10 -1.33
N GLY A 128 4.01 21.51 -0.06
CA GLY A 128 5.23 22.09 0.49
C GLY A 128 6.40 21.11 0.52
N VAL A 129 6.16 19.91 1.06
CA VAL A 129 7.14 18.81 1.15
C VAL A 129 7.62 18.36 -0.23
N ALA A 130 6.73 18.33 -1.21
CA ALA A 130 7.04 18.02 -2.61
C ALA A 130 7.70 19.19 -3.38
N HIS A 131 8.00 20.31 -2.71
CA HIS A 131 8.59 21.50 -3.33
C HIS A 131 7.82 22.03 -4.56
N MET A 132 6.49 21.89 -4.56
CA MET A 132 5.66 22.38 -5.65
C MET A 132 5.85 23.88 -5.85
N ASN A 133 5.82 24.36 -7.10
CA ASN A 133 5.95 25.78 -7.37
C ASN A 133 4.87 26.60 -6.63
N TYR A 134 5.31 27.54 -5.78
CA TYR A 134 4.43 28.33 -4.93
C TYR A 134 3.34 29.07 -5.69
N ARG A 135 3.61 29.62 -6.89
CA ARG A 135 2.60 30.34 -7.67
C ARG A 135 1.46 29.41 -8.11
N LYS A 136 1.80 28.19 -8.55
CA LYS A 136 0.81 27.18 -8.94
C LYS A 136 -0.04 26.75 -7.75
N PHE A 137 0.60 26.51 -6.61
CA PHE A 137 -0.10 26.19 -5.36
C PHE A 137 -1.05 27.32 -4.96
N TYR A 138 -0.53 28.55 -4.83
CA TYR A 138 -1.29 29.72 -4.36
C TYR A 138 -2.50 30.05 -5.23
N LEU A 139 -2.36 30.00 -6.57
CA LEU A 139 -3.49 30.24 -7.47
C LEU A 139 -4.57 29.16 -7.34
N SER A 140 -4.17 27.89 -7.29
CA SER A 140 -5.10 26.77 -7.10
C SER A 140 -5.78 26.84 -5.73
N ASN A 141 -5.01 27.29 -4.73
CA ASN A 141 -5.49 27.48 -3.37
C ASN A 141 -6.55 28.58 -3.30
N ILE A 142 -6.34 29.72 -3.96
CA ILE A 142 -7.34 30.80 -4.07
C ILE A 142 -8.63 30.28 -4.70
N VAL A 143 -8.54 29.56 -5.82
CA VAL A 143 -9.73 29.05 -6.52
C VAL A 143 -10.48 28.06 -5.64
N GLY A 144 -9.79 27.05 -5.08
CA GLY A 144 -10.42 26.08 -4.19
C GLY A 144 -10.99 26.74 -2.93
N GLY A 145 -10.23 27.65 -2.33
CA GLY A 145 -10.63 28.39 -1.13
C GLY A 145 -11.86 29.23 -1.37
N LEU A 146 -11.97 29.88 -2.53
CA LEU A 146 -13.13 30.67 -2.87
C LEU A 146 -14.36 29.78 -3.01
N LEU A 147 -14.25 28.67 -3.75
CA LEU A 147 -15.36 27.75 -3.94
C LEU A 147 -15.86 27.14 -2.62
N TRP A 148 -14.95 26.78 -1.73
CA TRP A 148 -15.30 26.17 -0.45
C TRP A 148 -15.78 27.18 0.61
N ALA A 149 -14.99 28.24 0.86
CA ALA A 149 -15.27 29.25 1.88
C ALA A 149 -16.45 30.16 1.52
N CYS A 150 -16.79 30.32 0.23
CA CYS A 150 -18.01 30.99 -0.18
C CYS A 150 -19.16 29.98 -0.34
N GLY A 151 -18.90 28.82 -0.95
CA GLY A 151 -19.95 27.87 -1.32
C GLY A 151 -20.72 27.35 -0.11
N LEU A 152 -20.03 26.81 0.91
CA LEU A 152 -20.71 26.23 2.07
C LEU A 152 -21.50 27.25 2.89
N PRO A 153 -20.95 28.43 3.26
CA PRO A 153 -21.73 29.45 3.95
C PRO A 153 -22.88 30.01 3.13
N LEU A 154 -22.73 30.19 1.82
CA LEU A 154 -23.83 30.67 0.96
C LEU A 154 -24.94 29.63 0.84
N LEU A 155 -24.60 28.35 0.70
CA LEU A 155 -25.58 27.26 0.70
C LEU A 155 -26.33 27.20 2.03
N GLY A 156 -25.63 27.31 3.15
CA GLY A 156 -26.25 27.38 4.47
C GLY A 156 -27.15 28.61 4.62
N TYR A 157 -26.69 29.79 4.19
CA TYR A 157 -27.47 31.03 4.22
C TYR A 157 -28.75 30.92 3.38
N TRP A 158 -28.63 30.39 2.16
CA TRP A 158 -29.77 30.20 1.27
C TRP A 158 -30.78 29.21 1.85
N LEU A 159 -30.34 28.06 2.37
CA LEU A 159 -31.24 27.09 3.00
C LEU A 159 -31.91 27.66 4.26
N GLY A 160 -31.15 28.38 5.10
CA GLY A 160 -31.68 29.05 6.28
C GLY A 160 -32.70 30.16 5.96
N ALA A 161 -32.62 30.76 4.77
CA ALA A 161 -33.58 31.76 4.31
C ALA A 161 -34.84 31.15 3.67
N VAL A 162 -34.72 29.97 3.03
CA VAL A 162 -35.82 29.31 2.31
C VAL A 162 -36.67 28.41 3.20
N ILE A 163 -36.08 27.76 4.21
CA ILE A 163 -36.76 26.77 5.05
C ILE A 163 -37.22 27.44 6.37
N PRO A 164 -38.53 27.55 6.63
CA PRO A 164 -39.05 27.96 7.93
C PRO A 164 -38.66 26.96 9.02
N ASP A 165 -38.37 27.43 10.24
CA ASP A 165 -37.97 26.60 11.38
C ASP A 165 -36.73 25.71 11.14
N ILE A 166 -35.75 26.20 10.37
CA ILE A 166 -34.48 25.50 10.06
C ILE A 166 -33.75 24.98 11.31
N ASP A 167 -33.93 25.62 12.47
CA ASP A 167 -33.34 25.21 13.76
C ASP A 167 -33.66 23.74 14.12
N ARG A 168 -34.84 23.24 13.76
CA ARG A 168 -35.23 21.84 14.00
C ARG A 168 -34.43 20.84 13.16
N TYR A 169 -33.99 21.27 11.97
CA TYR A 169 -33.27 20.43 11.01
C TYR A 169 -31.75 20.59 11.11
N LEU A 170 -31.28 21.60 11.85
CA LEU A 170 -29.85 21.91 11.95
C LEU A 170 -29.04 20.75 12.54
N LEU A 171 -29.49 20.18 13.66
CA LEU A 171 -28.86 19.02 14.31
C LEU A 171 -28.77 17.78 13.40
N PRO A 172 -29.87 17.30 12.77
CA PRO A 172 -29.78 16.14 11.88
C PRO A 172 -28.96 16.43 10.62
N ILE A 173 -29.03 17.62 10.02
CA ILE A 173 -28.21 17.97 8.85
C ILE A 173 -26.72 17.95 9.20
N VAL A 174 -26.33 18.58 10.32
CA VAL A 174 -24.95 18.56 10.81
C VAL A 174 -24.49 17.13 11.10
N GLY A 175 -25.34 16.30 11.72
CA GLY A 175 -25.06 14.88 11.97
C GLY A 175 -24.78 14.10 10.69
N VAL A 176 -25.57 14.32 9.63
CA VAL A 176 -25.36 13.70 8.31
C VAL A 176 -24.05 14.16 7.68
N ILE A 177 -23.74 15.47 7.71
CA ILE A 177 -22.49 16.01 7.16
C ILE A 177 -21.29 15.37 7.88
N ILE A 178 -21.31 15.31 9.22
CA ILE A 178 -20.25 14.69 10.02
C ILE A 178 -20.11 13.21 9.66
N PHE A 179 -21.23 12.47 9.57
CA PHE A 179 -21.22 11.05 9.22
C PHE A 179 -20.60 10.81 7.84
N ILE A 180 -21.02 11.58 6.83
CA ILE A 180 -20.47 11.51 5.47
C ILE A 180 -18.98 11.86 5.46
N SER A 181 -18.55 12.86 6.24
CA SER A 181 -17.14 13.27 6.31
C SER A 181 -16.24 12.23 6.99
N ILE A 182 -16.77 11.45 7.93
CA ILE A 182 -16.01 10.39 8.65
C ILE A 182 -16.00 9.07 7.85
N LEU A 183 -16.98 8.83 6.98
CA LEU A 183 -17.13 7.59 6.22
C LEU A 183 -15.88 7.16 5.41
N PRO A 184 -15.13 8.07 4.74
CA PRO A 184 -13.88 7.74 4.07
C PRO A 184 -12.77 7.32 5.06
N VAL A 185 -12.72 7.93 6.25
CA VAL A 185 -11.75 7.58 7.30
C VAL A 185 -12.04 6.18 7.81
N ILE A 186 -13.30 5.87 8.10
CA ILE A 186 -13.74 4.53 8.52
C ILE A 186 -13.40 3.51 7.45
N LYS A 187 -13.78 3.78 6.19
CA LYS A 187 -13.47 2.90 5.07
C LYS A 187 -11.96 2.69 4.91
N MET A 188 -11.15 3.73 5.09
CA MET A 188 -9.69 3.65 5.04
C MET A 188 -9.13 2.76 6.18
N TRP A 189 -9.67 2.89 7.39
CA TRP A 189 -9.31 2.07 8.55
C TRP A 189 -9.65 0.60 8.33
N PHE A 190 -10.83 0.31 7.78
CA PHE A 190 -11.23 -1.06 7.44
C PHE A 190 -10.53 -1.58 6.18
N SER A 191 -10.20 -0.73 5.20
CA SER A 191 -9.45 -1.14 4.00
C SER A 191 -7.97 -1.35 4.28
N GLY A 192 -7.40 -0.70 5.30
CA GLY A 192 -6.06 -1.03 5.82
C GLY A 192 -5.99 -2.44 6.41
N LEU A 193 -7.14 -3.05 6.75
CA LEU A 193 -7.27 -4.44 7.17
C LEU A 193 -7.65 -5.38 6.01
N ALA A 194 -8.06 -4.83 4.85
CA ALA A 194 -8.39 -5.62 3.67
C ALA A 194 -7.10 -5.95 2.91
N LYS A 195 -6.52 -7.11 3.21
CA LYS A 195 -5.48 -7.77 2.42
C LYS A 195 -5.79 -7.61 0.92
N ASN A 196 -4.91 -6.94 0.17
CA ASN A 196 -4.92 -6.93 -1.29
C ASN A 196 -4.47 -8.31 -1.82
N ASN A 197 -5.14 -9.38 -1.41
CA ASN A 197 -4.83 -10.71 -1.88
C ASN A 197 -5.48 -10.90 -3.24
N VAL A 198 -4.66 -11.30 -4.19
CA VAL A 198 -5.11 -11.70 -5.51
C VAL A 198 -5.76 -13.05 -5.27
N GLY A 199 -7.09 -13.13 -5.39
CA GLY A 199 -7.81 -14.36 -4.99
C GLY A 199 -7.18 -15.61 -5.61
N LYS A 200 -7.00 -16.69 -4.84
CA LYS A 200 -6.26 -17.92 -5.20
C LYS A 200 -6.46 -18.38 -6.66
N LYS A 201 -7.70 -18.35 -7.18
CA LYS A 201 -8.02 -18.72 -8.57
C LYS A 201 -7.30 -17.87 -9.61
N GLU A 202 -7.13 -16.59 -9.33
CA GLU A 202 -6.43 -15.65 -10.21
C GLU A 202 -4.92 -15.91 -10.21
N VAL A 203 -4.33 -16.14 -9.04
CA VAL A 203 -2.91 -16.54 -8.91
C VAL A 203 -2.62 -17.77 -9.77
N ILE A 204 -3.45 -18.82 -9.62
CA ILE A 204 -3.30 -20.07 -10.38
C ILE A 204 -3.43 -19.83 -11.88
N ARG A 205 -4.38 -18.97 -12.29
CA ARG A 205 -4.57 -18.59 -13.70
C ARG A 205 -3.35 -17.88 -14.28
N ILE A 206 -2.75 -16.96 -13.54
CA ILE A 206 -1.55 -16.22 -13.97
C ILE A 206 -0.36 -17.17 -14.11
N LEU A 207 -0.10 -18.00 -13.09
CA LEU A 207 1.01 -18.95 -13.09
C LEU A 207 0.89 -19.97 -14.25
N LYS A 208 -0.31 -20.48 -14.53
CA LYS A 208 -0.57 -21.38 -15.68
C LYS A 208 -0.34 -20.74 -17.04
N LYS A 209 -0.44 -19.40 -17.13
CA LYS A 209 -0.15 -18.64 -18.35
C LYS A 209 1.33 -18.25 -18.49
N GLY A 210 2.19 -18.72 -17.58
CA GLY A 210 3.62 -18.40 -17.57
C GLY A 210 3.96 -17.07 -16.88
N GLY A 211 3.00 -16.43 -16.21
CA GLY A 211 3.24 -15.24 -15.41
C GLY A 211 4.05 -15.54 -14.15
N ILE A 212 4.61 -14.48 -13.56
CA ILE A 212 5.43 -14.54 -12.35
C ILE A 212 4.85 -13.65 -11.25
N GLY A 213 5.08 -14.00 -9.99
CA GLY A 213 4.59 -13.19 -8.89
C GLY A 213 5.27 -13.50 -7.58
N VAL A 214 4.82 -12.85 -6.51
CA VAL A 214 5.33 -13.08 -5.16
C VAL A 214 4.30 -13.83 -4.33
N LEU A 215 4.73 -14.93 -3.71
CA LEU A 215 3.93 -15.72 -2.76
C LEU A 215 4.64 -15.81 -1.41
N PRO A 216 3.89 -15.81 -0.29
CA PRO A 216 4.44 -16.20 1.00
C PRO A 216 4.75 -17.70 1.00
N THR A 217 5.87 -18.08 1.61
CA THR A 217 6.19 -19.49 1.92
C THR A 217 6.31 -19.66 3.44
N ASP A 218 6.41 -20.90 3.89
CA ASP A 218 6.72 -21.31 5.26
C ASP A 218 8.10 -20.81 5.78
N THR A 219 8.96 -20.28 4.91
CA THR A 219 10.26 -19.67 5.31
C THR A 219 10.37 -18.18 5.03
N ILE A 220 10.17 -17.76 3.79
CA ILE A 220 10.42 -16.39 3.31
C ILE A 220 9.50 -16.12 2.13
N TYR A 221 9.38 -14.88 1.66
CA TYR A 221 8.70 -14.64 0.40
C TYR A 221 9.48 -15.26 -0.77
N GLY A 222 8.74 -15.94 -1.65
CA GLY A 222 9.24 -16.54 -2.88
C GLY A 222 8.79 -15.74 -4.10
N LEU A 223 9.72 -15.42 -5.00
CA LEU A 223 9.40 -14.97 -6.36
C LEU A 223 9.14 -16.22 -7.20
N VAL A 224 7.87 -16.45 -7.54
CA VAL A 224 7.39 -17.71 -8.12
C VAL A 224 7.10 -17.62 -9.61
N GLY A 225 7.31 -18.74 -10.30
CA GLY A 225 6.89 -18.98 -11.68
C GLY A 225 6.94 -20.47 -12.01
N CYS A 226 6.26 -20.90 -13.07
CA CYS A 226 6.19 -22.31 -13.46
C CYS A 226 7.59 -22.87 -13.79
N ALA A 227 8.00 -23.95 -13.12
CA ALA A 227 9.32 -24.57 -13.34
C ALA A 227 9.43 -25.28 -14.70
N LEU A 228 8.32 -25.76 -15.23
CA LEU A 228 8.27 -26.48 -16.50
C LEU A 228 8.20 -25.54 -17.72
N ALA A 229 8.06 -24.23 -17.50
CA ALA A 229 8.03 -23.22 -18.56
C ALA A 229 9.40 -22.52 -18.65
N SER A 230 10.20 -22.86 -19.65
CA SER A 230 11.55 -22.31 -19.84
C SER A 230 11.56 -20.78 -19.98
N GLU A 231 10.61 -20.21 -20.72
CA GLU A 231 10.47 -18.75 -20.87
C GLU A 231 10.21 -18.06 -19.53
N THR A 232 9.36 -18.64 -18.67
CA THR A 232 9.07 -18.12 -17.32
C THR A 232 10.32 -18.18 -16.44
N VAL A 233 11.08 -19.27 -16.50
CA VAL A 233 12.31 -19.42 -15.72
C VAL A 233 13.38 -18.41 -16.16
N GLU A 234 13.54 -18.18 -17.46
CA GLU A 234 14.48 -17.15 -17.93
C GLU A 234 14.04 -15.74 -17.57
N HIS A 235 12.73 -15.46 -17.62
CA HIS A 235 12.20 -14.20 -17.12
C HIS A 235 12.52 -13.98 -15.63
N LEU A 236 12.41 -15.03 -14.81
CA LEU A 236 12.81 -14.98 -13.39
C LEU A 236 14.31 -14.68 -13.19
N TYR A 237 15.20 -15.22 -14.02
CA TYR A 237 16.63 -14.88 -13.97
C TYR A 237 16.87 -13.39 -14.27
N GLN A 238 16.18 -12.85 -15.28
CA GLN A 238 16.30 -11.45 -15.68
C GLN A 238 15.79 -10.50 -14.59
N VAL A 239 14.56 -10.69 -14.12
CA VAL A 239 13.92 -9.85 -13.08
C VAL A 239 14.73 -9.90 -11.79
N ARG A 240 15.20 -11.09 -11.40
CA ARG A 240 16.01 -11.27 -10.19
C ARG A 240 17.45 -10.77 -10.35
N LYS A 241 17.93 -10.57 -11.58
CA LYS A 241 19.34 -10.29 -11.91
C LYS A 241 20.26 -11.36 -11.34
N ARG A 242 19.88 -12.63 -11.50
CA ARG A 242 20.61 -13.78 -10.97
C ARG A 242 21.69 -14.25 -11.93
N SER A 243 22.82 -14.71 -11.38
CA SER A 243 23.87 -15.38 -12.14
C SER A 243 23.33 -16.62 -12.86
N PRO A 244 23.59 -16.78 -14.17
CA PRO A 244 23.11 -17.89 -14.97
C PRO A 244 23.69 -19.24 -14.55
N GLU A 245 24.73 -19.29 -13.72
CA GLU A 245 25.35 -20.55 -13.29
C GLU A 245 24.67 -21.17 -12.07
N LYS A 246 23.78 -20.45 -11.39
CA LYS A 246 23.20 -20.86 -10.12
C LYS A 246 21.75 -21.34 -10.29
N PRO A 247 21.46 -22.65 -10.21
CA PRO A 247 20.10 -23.17 -10.28
C PRO A 247 19.17 -22.58 -9.23
N PHE A 248 17.88 -22.57 -9.54
CA PHE A 248 16.84 -22.23 -8.55
C PHE A 248 16.40 -23.44 -7.73
N ILE A 249 15.75 -23.17 -6.60
CA ILE A 249 15.00 -24.19 -5.85
C ILE A 249 13.62 -24.34 -6.49
N ILE A 250 13.20 -25.59 -6.67
CA ILE A 250 11.91 -25.98 -7.21
C ILE A 250 11.04 -26.46 -6.05
N LEU A 251 9.88 -25.82 -5.88
CA LEU A 251 8.84 -26.27 -4.97
C LEU A 251 7.97 -27.31 -5.69
N ILE A 252 7.73 -28.43 -5.01
CA ILE A 252 6.85 -29.51 -5.46
C ILE A 252 5.63 -29.60 -4.54
N GLY A 253 4.47 -29.97 -5.09
CA GLY A 253 3.23 -30.14 -4.33
C GLY A 253 3.11 -31.52 -3.69
N GLU A 254 3.75 -32.51 -4.31
CA GLU A 254 3.87 -33.89 -3.80
C GLU A 254 5.16 -34.55 -4.31
N VAL A 255 5.60 -35.63 -3.66
CA VAL A 255 6.84 -36.33 -4.04
C VAL A 255 6.79 -36.88 -5.47
N LYS A 256 5.59 -37.20 -5.96
CA LYS A 256 5.34 -37.66 -7.32
C LYS A 256 5.71 -36.65 -8.40
N ASP A 257 5.71 -35.37 -8.09
CA ASP A 257 6.13 -34.33 -9.04
C ASP A 257 7.60 -34.49 -9.49
N LEU A 258 8.42 -35.24 -8.73
CA LEU A 258 9.79 -35.56 -9.11
C LEU A 258 9.87 -36.38 -10.41
N GLU A 259 8.85 -37.18 -10.71
CA GLU A 259 8.79 -37.97 -11.96
C GLU A 259 8.75 -37.05 -13.19
N LEU A 260 8.21 -35.84 -13.07
CA LEU A 260 8.21 -34.82 -14.13
C LEU A 260 9.64 -34.42 -14.52
N PHE A 261 10.59 -34.53 -13.59
CA PHE A 261 12.01 -34.25 -13.80
C PHE A 261 12.84 -35.49 -14.14
N GLY A 262 12.19 -36.64 -14.35
CA GLY A 262 12.84 -37.92 -14.62
C GLY A 262 13.47 -38.58 -13.39
N ILE A 263 13.09 -38.16 -12.18
CA ILE A 263 13.58 -38.70 -10.92
C ILE A 263 12.55 -39.69 -10.39
N ARG A 264 12.94 -40.96 -10.21
CA ARG A 264 12.04 -42.01 -9.75
C ARG A 264 11.82 -41.94 -8.23
N GLU A 265 10.58 -42.15 -7.79
CA GLU A 265 10.22 -42.13 -6.38
C GLU A 265 10.89 -43.22 -5.54
N ASP A 266 11.28 -44.34 -6.16
CA ASP A 266 11.81 -45.53 -5.50
C ASP A 266 13.33 -45.51 -5.30
N CYS A 267 14.02 -44.47 -5.78
CA CYS A 267 15.45 -44.33 -5.62
C CYS A 267 15.83 -43.95 -4.18
N GLU A 268 17.04 -44.31 -3.78
CA GLU A 268 17.50 -44.20 -2.39
C GLU A 268 17.57 -42.75 -1.92
N GLU A 269 17.94 -41.84 -2.82
CA GLU A 269 18.01 -40.40 -2.56
C GLU A 269 16.62 -39.83 -2.24
N VAL A 270 15.57 -40.28 -2.94
CA VAL A 270 14.19 -39.83 -2.71
C VAL A 270 13.62 -40.44 -1.43
N LYS A 271 13.92 -41.70 -1.12
CA LYS A 271 13.54 -42.30 0.17
C LYS A 271 14.15 -41.54 1.34
N THR A 272 15.42 -41.15 1.21
CA THR A 272 16.10 -40.33 2.21
C THR A 272 15.47 -38.95 2.30
N ALA A 273 15.14 -38.35 1.16
CA ALA A 273 14.50 -37.04 1.11
C ALA A 273 13.12 -37.00 1.81
N ARG A 274 12.35 -38.09 1.72
CA ARG A 274 11.06 -38.23 2.41
C ARG A 274 11.16 -38.12 3.93
N MET A 275 12.33 -38.38 4.52
CA MET A 275 12.51 -38.24 5.97
C MET A 275 12.56 -36.76 6.42
N SER A 276 12.81 -35.83 5.49
CA SER A 276 12.91 -34.38 5.77
C SER A 276 11.79 -33.55 5.15
N TRP A 277 10.88 -34.20 4.40
CA TRP A 277 9.77 -33.56 3.70
C TRP A 277 8.43 -34.08 4.21
N PRO A 278 7.38 -33.24 4.31
CA PRO A 278 7.37 -31.78 4.05
C PRO A 278 8.14 -30.98 5.11
N GLY A 279 8.70 -29.82 4.73
CA GLY A 279 9.38 -28.95 5.68
C GLY A 279 10.31 -27.89 5.09
N LYS A 280 11.15 -27.32 5.96
CA LYS A 280 12.11 -26.23 5.66
C LYS A 280 13.45 -26.71 5.10
N VAL A 281 13.47 -27.87 4.44
CA VAL A 281 14.67 -28.48 3.87
C VAL A 281 14.54 -28.57 2.36
N SER A 282 15.55 -28.11 1.64
CA SER A 282 15.70 -28.26 0.21
C SER A 282 16.77 -29.31 -0.09
N ILE A 283 16.46 -30.25 -0.98
CA ILE A 283 17.31 -31.41 -1.25
C ILE A 283 17.75 -31.38 -2.70
N ILE A 284 19.06 -31.40 -2.93
CA ILE A 284 19.67 -31.47 -4.24
C ILE A 284 19.69 -32.93 -4.68
N LEU A 285 19.02 -33.20 -5.80
CA LEU A 285 18.92 -34.51 -6.43
C LEU A 285 19.55 -34.46 -7.84
N PRO A 286 20.17 -35.56 -8.31
CA PRO A 286 20.66 -35.67 -9.70
C PRO A 286 19.52 -35.53 -10.71
N CYS A 287 19.71 -34.73 -11.75
CA CYS A 287 18.81 -34.59 -12.88
C CYS A 287 19.64 -34.34 -14.15
N ASP A 288 19.93 -35.41 -14.89
CA ASP A 288 20.76 -35.37 -16.11
C ASP A 288 19.90 -35.35 -17.39
N ASN A 289 18.71 -34.77 -17.32
CA ASN A 289 17.83 -34.66 -18.49
C ASN A 289 18.13 -33.35 -19.22
N PRO A 290 18.60 -33.39 -20.49
CA PRO A 290 18.95 -32.19 -21.26
C PRO A 290 17.78 -31.21 -21.42
N ASN A 291 16.54 -31.69 -21.39
CA ASN A 291 15.36 -30.84 -21.49
C ASN A 291 15.27 -29.83 -20.34
N PHE A 292 15.91 -30.11 -19.20
CA PHE A 292 15.91 -29.24 -18.02
C PHE A 292 17.20 -28.45 -17.85
N GLU A 293 18.01 -28.29 -18.92
CA GLU A 293 19.25 -27.51 -18.87
C GLU A 293 19.04 -26.06 -18.43
N TYR A 294 17.90 -25.47 -18.80
CA TYR A 294 17.52 -24.13 -18.35
C TYR A 294 17.28 -24.04 -16.84
N LEU A 295 16.96 -25.16 -16.16
CA LEU A 295 16.83 -25.25 -14.70
C LEU A 295 18.17 -25.57 -14.03
N HIS A 296 18.83 -26.65 -14.48
CA HIS A 296 20.03 -27.16 -13.80
C HIS A 296 21.31 -26.41 -14.20
N ARG A 297 21.27 -25.57 -15.25
CA ARG A 297 22.36 -24.67 -15.66
C ARG A 297 23.71 -25.39 -15.83
N GLY A 298 23.68 -26.54 -16.49
CA GLY A 298 24.86 -27.40 -16.69
C GLY A 298 25.33 -28.21 -15.46
N THR A 299 24.77 -27.98 -14.26
CA THR A 299 25.18 -28.71 -13.04
C THR A 299 24.66 -30.15 -12.98
N LYS A 300 23.67 -30.50 -13.81
CA LYS A 300 22.95 -31.79 -13.79
C LYS A 300 22.35 -32.14 -12.43
N MET A 301 22.07 -31.13 -11.61
CA MET A 301 21.56 -31.25 -10.26
C MET A 301 20.49 -30.18 -10.03
N LEU A 302 19.40 -30.56 -9.36
CA LEU A 302 18.29 -29.67 -9.04
C LEU A 302 17.95 -29.75 -7.56
N ALA A 303 17.68 -28.60 -6.95
CA ALA A 303 17.23 -28.52 -5.58
C ALA A 303 15.71 -28.52 -5.52
N PHE A 304 15.12 -29.49 -4.84
CA PHE A 304 13.68 -29.60 -4.64
C PHE A 304 13.30 -29.28 -3.20
N ARG A 305 12.06 -28.89 -2.97
CA ARG A 305 11.49 -28.73 -1.63
C ARG A 305 9.99 -29.02 -1.65
N LEU A 306 9.54 -29.82 -0.69
CA LEU A 306 8.13 -29.98 -0.39
C LEU A 306 7.78 -29.08 0.81
N PRO A 307 7.14 -27.92 0.61
CA PRO A 307 6.87 -26.96 1.69
C PRO A 307 5.78 -27.47 2.65
N ASP A 308 5.90 -27.13 3.94
CA ASP A 308 4.89 -27.42 4.95
C ASP A 308 3.93 -26.21 5.12
N ASP A 309 3.31 -25.81 4.02
CA ASP A 309 2.29 -24.76 4.00
C ASP A 309 1.08 -25.23 3.18
N GLN A 310 -0.09 -25.28 3.82
CA GLN A 310 -1.30 -25.81 3.21
C GLN A 310 -1.76 -25.00 1.99
N LYS A 311 -1.66 -23.66 2.05
CA LYS A 311 -2.11 -22.79 0.94
C LYS A 311 -1.20 -22.94 -0.26
N LEU A 312 0.11 -22.98 -0.02
CA LEU A 312 1.13 -23.16 -1.05
C LEU A 312 1.06 -24.55 -1.67
N SER A 313 0.86 -25.60 -0.86
CA SER A 313 0.65 -26.97 -1.35
C SER A 313 -0.58 -27.06 -2.27
N GLU A 314 -1.68 -26.39 -1.93
CA GLU A 314 -2.85 -26.35 -2.80
C GLU A 314 -2.59 -25.61 -4.13
N ILE A 315 -1.82 -24.53 -4.12
CA ILE A 315 -1.40 -23.83 -5.35
C ILE A 315 -0.55 -24.77 -6.20
N LEU A 316 0.46 -25.41 -5.61
CA LEU A 316 1.39 -26.33 -6.30
C LEU A 316 0.67 -27.52 -6.94
N LYS A 317 -0.31 -28.12 -6.25
CA LYS A 317 -1.15 -29.20 -6.80
C LYS A 317 -1.94 -28.77 -8.04
N GLU A 318 -2.35 -27.50 -8.10
CA GLU A 318 -3.11 -26.99 -9.24
C GLU A 318 -2.22 -26.45 -10.36
N THR A 319 -1.08 -25.84 -10.05
CA THR A 319 -0.16 -25.22 -11.04
C THR A 319 0.91 -26.16 -11.55
N GLY A 320 1.22 -27.22 -10.81
CA GLY A 320 2.47 -27.98 -10.95
C GLY A 320 3.66 -27.29 -10.26
N PRO A 321 4.88 -27.86 -10.40
CA PRO A 321 6.07 -27.38 -9.73
C PRO A 321 6.42 -25.93 -10.06
N LEU A 322 6.82 -25.17 -9.05
CA LEU A 322 7.16 -23.76 -9.18
C LEU A 322 8.63 -23.53 -8.81
N VAL A 323 9.33 -22.72 -9.59
CA VAL A 323 10.59 -22.14 -9.13
C VAL A 323 10.27 -21.07 -8.09
N ALA A 324 10.98 -21.04 -6.96
CA ALA A 324 10.72 -20.06 -5.88
C ALA A 324 12.00 -19.54 -5.19
N PRO A 325 12.86 -18.77 -5.88
CA PRO A 325 13.91 -18.01 -5.21
C PRO A 325 13.36 -17.00 -4.18
N SER A 326 14.21 -16.62 -3.24
CA SER A 326 13.95 -15.50 -2.35
C SER A 326 13.70 -14.20 -3.12
N VAL A 327 12.82 -13.36 -2.57
CA VAL A 327 12.49 -12.03 -3.11
C VAL A 327 13.60 -11.04 -2.77
N ASN A 328 14.60 -10.95 -3.66
CA ASN A 328 15.69 -9.99 -3.65
C ASN A 328 16.41 -9.99 -4.99
N HIS A 329 17.09 -8.88 -5.32
CA HIS A 329 18.20 -8.95 -6.26
C HIS A 329 19.37 -9.74 -5.66
N GLU A 330 20.15 -10.41 -6.50
CA GLU A 330 21.29 -11.19 -6.02
C GLU A 330 22.27 -10.34 -5.18
N GLY A 331 22.69 -10.87 -4.03
CA GLY A 331 23.58 -10.19 -3.08
C GLY A 331 22.91 -9.15 -2.17
N LYS A 332 21.59 -8.91 -2.29
CA LYS A 332 20.83 -8.03 -1.40
C LYS A 332 20.06 -8.81 -0.32
N PRO A 333 19.65 -8.19 0.80
CA PRO A 333 18.75 -8.82 1.77
C PRO A 333 17.40 -9.21 1.15
N PHE A 334 16.83 -10.33 1.60
CA PHE A 334 15.48 -10.76 1.17
C PHE A 334 14.39 -9.92 1.81
N ALA A 335 13.27 -9.78 1.11
CA ALA A 335 12.10 -9.08 1.60
C ALA A 335 11.34 -9.90 2.64
N SER A 336 11.04 -9.28 3.79
CA SER A 336 10.18 -9.82 4.85
C SER A 336 8.73 -9.36 4.71
N THR A 337 8.46 -8.40 3.82
CA THR A 337 7.11 -7.86 3.57
C THR A 337 6.82 -7.67 2.08
N ILE A 338 5.53 -7.59 1.70
CA ILE A 338 5.13 -7.25 0.33
C ILE A 338 5.53 -5.83 -0.07
N GLU A 339 5.62 -4.89 0.88
CA GLU A 339 6.08 -3.53 0.57
C GLU A 339 7.54 -3.53 0.10
N GLU A 340 8.40 -4.30 0.77
CA GLU A 340 9.79 -4.52 0.35
C GLU A 340 9.87 -5.27 -0.97
N ALA A 341 9.03 -6.29 -1.17
CA ALA A 341 8.95 -7.02 -2.45
C ALA A 341 8.59 -6.10 -3.63
N LYS A 342 7.65 -5.16 -3.40
CA LYS A 342 7.27 -4.14 -4.39
C LYS A 342 8.37 -3.12 -4.65
N ASN A 343 9.21 -2.82 -3.67
CA ASN A 343 10.38 -1.95 -3.88
C ASN A 343 11.44 -2.61 -4.76
N TYR A 344 11.56 -3.94 -4.73
CA TYR A 344 12.47 -4.68 -5.61
C TYR A 344 11.96 -4.79 -7.05
N PHE A 345 10.70 -5.20 -7.22
CA PHE A 345 10.21 -5.62 -8.54
C PHE A 345 9.11 -4.73 -9.14
N GLY A 346 8.49 -3.83 -8.36
CA GLY A 346 7.52 -2.86 -8.86
C GLY A 346 6.40 -3.45 -9.73
N ASN A 347 6.45 -3.15 -11.03
CA ASN A 347 5.49 -3.64 -12.04
C ASN A 347 6.11 -4.66 -13.00
N GLU A 348 7.31 -5.18 -12.70
CA GLU A 348 8.00 -6.21 -13.49
C GLU A 348 7.40 -7.61 -13.28
N ILE A 349 6.51 -7.77 -12.30
CA ILE A 349 5.83 -9.03 -11.99
C ILE A 349 4.31 -8.85 -12.01
N ASP A 350 3.59 -9.95 -12.23
CA ASP A 350 2.15 -9.94 -12.51
C ASP A 350 1.28 -9.84 -11.25
N PHE A 351 1.77 -10.34 -10.11
CA PHE A 351 1.00 -10.32 -8.86
C PHE A 351 1.86 -10.33 -7.59
N TYR A 352 1.24 -9.89 -6.48
CA TYR A 352 1.79 -9.94 -5.13
C TYR A 352 0.71 -10.47 -4.18
N GLU A 353 1.00 -11.53 -3.44
CA GLU A 353 0.10 -12.10 -2.43
C GLU A 353 0.60 -11.75 -1.01
N ASP A 354 -0.24 -11.09 -0.20
CA ASP A 354 0.16 -10.63 1.12
C ASP A 354 -0.02 -11.70 2.21
N GLY A 355 1.12 -12.21 2.70
CA GLY A 355 1.24 -13.12 3.82
C GLY A 355 1.51 -12.43 5.16
N GLY A 356 1.64 -11.09 5.20
CA GLY A 356 2.10 -10.35 6.37
C GLY A 356 3.63 -10.27 6.47
N VAL A 357 4.14 -10.10 7.69
CA VAL A 357 5.59 -10.09 7.96
C VAL A 357 6.08 -11.52 8.15
N ILE A 358 7.10 -11.92 7.37
CA ILE A 358 7.77 -13.21 7.52
C ILE A 358 9.19 -12.96 8.04
N ASP A 359 9.43 -13.39 9.27
CA ASP A 359 10.72 -13.30 9.95
C ASP A 359 11.24 -14.71 10.26
N SER A 360 11.77 -15.37 9.23
CA SER A 360 12.34 -16.72 9.33
C SER A 360 13.53 -16.82 8.38
N GLU A 361 14.46 -17.72 8.70
CA GLU A 361 15.61 -17.98 7.85
C GLU A 361 15.22 -18.79 6.59
N PRO A 362 16.02 -18.69 5.50
CA PRO A 362 15.87 -19.55 4.34
C PRO A 362 15.99 -21.04 4.68
N SER A 363 15.45 -21.91 3.82
CA SER A 363 15.56 -23.36 3.97
C SER A 363 17.01 -23.86 4.05
N ALA A 364 17.24 -24.92 4.82
CA ALA A 364 18.49 -25.67 4.75
C ALA A 364 18.62 -26.28 3.35
N ILE A 365 19.85 -26.37 2.82
CA ILE A 365 20.12 -27.04 1.55
C ILE A 365 21.02 -28.24 1.84
N LEU A 366 20.48 -29.42 1.60
CA LEU A 366 21.18 -30.69 1.68
C LEU A 366 21.43 -31.23 0.28
N LYS A 367 22.57 -31.88 0.09
CA LYS A 367 22.90 -32.63 -1.13
C LYS A 367 22.98 -34.09 -0.77
N ILE A 368 22.23 -34.93 -1.50
CA ILE A 368 22.20 -36.38 -1.29
C ILE A 368 22.72 -37.06 -2.55
N ILE A 369 23.76 -37.87 -2.40
CA ILE A 369 24.28 -38.74 -3.46
C ILE A 369 24.43 -40.14 -2.85
N GLY A 370 23.63 -41.12 -3.30
CA GLY A 370 23.57 -42.43 -2.65
C GLY A 370 23.20 -42.30 -1.17
N SER A 371 24.07 -42.81 -0.28
CA SER A 371 23.89 -42.73 1.18
C SER A 371 24.60 -41.53 1.83
N GLU A 372 25.34 -40.72 1.08
CA GLU A 372 26.08 -39.57 1.63
C GLU A 372 25.22 -38.31 1.64
N ILE A 373 25.16 -37.65 2.80
CA ILE A 373 24.44 -36.38 3.00
C ILE A 373 25.48 -35.27 3.24
N THR A 374 25.50 -34.26 2.37
CA THR A 374 26.34 -33.07 2.52
C THR A 374 25.48 -31.85 2.79
N ILE A 375 25.79 -31.08 3.83
CA ILE A 375 25.12 -29.81 4.12
C ILE A 375 25.77 -28.71 3.26
N ILE A 376 25.01 -28.15 2.31
CA ILE A 376 25.47 -27.04 1.45
C ILE A 376 25.16 -25.70 2.10
N ARG A 377 24.03 -25.60 2.81
CA ARG A 377 23.63 -24.41 3.56
C ARG A 377 22.82 -24.83 4.79
N GLY A 378 23.19 -24.32 5.97
CA GLY A 378 22.35 -24.44 7.17
C GLY A 378 21.05 -23.65 7.03
N GLY A 379 19.99 -24.09 7.71
CA GLY A 379 18.70 -23.39 7.75
C GLY A 379 18.25 -23.16 9.20
N ALA A 380 16.98 -22.74 9.36
CA ALA A 380 16.38 -22.42 10.65
C ALA A 380 16.40 -23.58 11.67
N ASP A 381 16.39 -24.83 11.20
CA ASP A 381 16.45 -26.02 12.04
C ASP A 381 17.89 -26.56 12.09
N LYS A 382 18.44 -26.62 13.31
CA LYS A 382 19.83 -26.99 13.63
C LYS A 382 20.16 -28.44 13.34
#